data_AF-A0A978UTL6-F1
#
_entry.id   AF-A0A978UTL6-F1
#
_cell.length_a   1.000
_cell.length_b   1.000
_cell.length_c   1.000
_cell.angle_alpha   90.00
_cell.angle_beta   90.00
_cell.angle_gamma   90.00
#
_symmetry.space_group_name_H-M   'P 1'
#
loop_
_entity.id
_entity.type
_entity.pdbx_description
1 polymer ?
#
loop_
_entity_poly.entity_id
_entity_poly.type
_entity_poly.pdbx_seq_one_letter_code
_entity_poly.pdbx_strand_id
1 'polypeptide(L)'
;MAFNSLKDSPTGPRELTGAVDLISHYKLLAHHDFFCKRSLPLSISDTHYLHNVVGDTEIRKGEGMQLDQLIQSTSYSRDVNTRVQPFDLATLGEAFQLRESAPIDLPPAEKGIPTIAGKSKI
;
A
#
# COMPACT_ATOMS: atom_id res chain seq x y z
N MET A 1 37.35 -43.93 -34.30
CA MET A 1 35.97 -43.52 -33.99
C MET A 1 36.06 -42.21 -33.23
N ALA A 2 35.61 -41.11 -33.85
CA ALA A 2 35.68 -39.76 -33.27
C ALA A 2 34.44 -39.51 -32.40
N PHE A 3 34.66 -39.12 -31.14
CA PHE A 3 33.60 -38.58 -30.29
C PHE A 3 33.33 -37.14 -30.74
N ASN A 4 32.22 -36.93 -31.44
CA ASN A 4 31.78 -35.60 -31.83
C ASN A 4 31.31 -34.84 -30.59
N SER A 5 31.97 -33.71 -30.35
CA SER A 5 31.65 -32.70 -29.35
C SER A 5 30.19 -32.27 -29.47
N LEU A 6 29.46 -32.33 -28.36
CA LEU A 6 28.05 -31.94 -28.30
C LEU A 6 27.96 -30.40 -28.33
N LYS A 7 27.79 -29.91 -29.56
CA LYS A 7 27.32 -28.59 -30.00
C LYS A 7 26.75 -27.69 -28.88
N ASP A 8 27.51 -26.68 -28.50
CA ASP A 8 27.04 -25.53 -27.73
C ASP A 8 25.86 -24.86 -28.46
N SER A 9 24.72 -24.77 -27.78
CA SER A 9 23.56 -24.01 -28.25
C SER A 9 23.77 -22.52 -27.97
N PRO A 10 23.57 -21.61 -28.96
CA PRO A 10 23.74 -20.19 -28.76
C PRO A 10 22.53 -19.58 -28.02
N THR A 11 22.80 -19.09 -26.82
CA THR A 11 22.36 -17.79 -26.29
C THR A 11 20.85 -17.46 -26.32
N GLY A 12 20.07 -18.16 -25.49
CA GLY A 12 18.85 -17.63 -24.87
C GLY A 12 19.08 -17.41 -23.37
N PRO A 13 18.34 -16.51 -22.69
CA PRO A 13 18.45 -16.36 -21.25
C PRO A 13 18.18 -17.71 -20.59
N ARG A 14 19.21 -18.24 -19.91
CA ARG A 14 19.16 -19.55 -19.27
C ARG A 14 18.04 -19.54 -18.23
N GLU A 15 17.05 -20.41 -18.39
CA GLU A 15 16.00 -20.56 -17.40
C GLU A 15 16.62 -20.85 -16.03
N LEU A 16 16.15 -20.14 -15.00
CA LEU A 16 16.61 -20.34 -13.64
C LEU A 16 16.11 -21.70 -13.16
N THR A 17 16.95 -22.72 -13.28
CA THR A 17 16.66 -24.07 -12.78
C THR A 17 16.58 -24.07 -11.25
N GLY A 18 15.89 -25.04 -10.65
CA GLY A 18 15.73 -25.15 -9.19
C GLY A 18 17.02 -25.29 -8.36
N ALA A 19 18.18 -25.43 -9.02
CA ALA A 19 19.50 -25.43 -8.38
C ALA A 19 20.08 -24.01 -8.18
N VAL A 20 19.45 -22.97 -8.74
CA VAL A 20 19.89 -21.58 -8.59
C VAL A 20 19.28 -20.99 -7.33
N ASP A 21 20.12 -20.45 -6.44
CA ASP A 21 19.64 -19.66 -5.31
C ASP A 21 19.05 -18.32 -5.80
N LEU A 22 17.72 -18.27 -5.86
CA LEU A 22 16.97 -17.10 -6.31
C LEU A 22 17.15 -15.89 -5.37
N ILE A 23 17.41 -16.12 -4.08
CA ILE A 23 17.60 -15.02 -3.11
C ILE A 23 18.90 -14.30 -3.44
N SER A 24 19.99 -15.04 -3.64
CA SER A 24 21.27 -14.46 -4.04
C SER A 24 21.22 -13.89 -5.45
N HIS A 25 20.61 -14.61 -6.40
CA HIS A 25 20.51 -14.20 -7.80
C HIS A 25 19.79 -12.85 -7.97
N TYR A 26 18.66 -12.65 -7.28
CA TYR A 26 17.91 -11.39 -7.30
C TYR A 26 18.34 -10.41 -6.20
N LYS A 27 19.42 -10.69 -5.46
CA LYS A 27 19.94 -9.85 -4.37
C LYS A 27 18.88 -9.52 -3.30
N LEU A 28 18.00 -10.48 -3.03
CA LEU A 28 16.90 -10.34 -2.08
C LEU A 28 17.30 -10.66 -0.64
N LEU A 29 18.59 -10.92 -0.38
CA LEU A 29 19.06 -11.34 0.94
C LEU A 29 18.63 -10.38 2.07
N ALA A 30 18.73 -9.07 1.84
CA ALA A 30 18.30 -8.07 2.82
C ALA A 30 16.78 -8.13 3.09
N HIS A 31 15.96 -8.37 2.05
CA HIS A 31 14.51 -8.50 2.19
C HIS A 31 14.15 -9.81 2.89
N HIS A 32 14.80 -10.91 2.52
CA HIS A 32 14.63 -12.20 3.18
C HIS A 32 14.96 -12.12 4.68
N ASP A 33 16.08 -11.47 5.03
CA ASP A 33 16.46 -11.30 6.44
C ASP A 33 15.49 -10.39 7.19
N PHE A 34 14.99 -9.34 6.54
CA PHE A 34 14.04 -8.42 7.16
C PHE A 34 12.65 -9.03 7.35
N PHE A 35 12.09 -9.69 6.33
CA PHE A 35 10.71 -10.18 6.35
C PHE A 35 10.57 -11.60 6.91
N CYS A 36 11.58 -12.46 6.76
CA CYS A 36 11.47 -13.88 7.13
C CYS A 36 12.17 -14.23 8.44
N LYS A 37 13.22 -13.49 8.85
CA LYS A 37 13.96 -13.79 10.10
C LYS A 37 13.52 -12.94 11.29
N ARG A 38 12.87 -11.79 11.05
CA ARG A 38 12.34 -10.93 12.12
C ARG A 38 10.87 -11.27 12.37
N SER A 39 10.42 -11.15 13.61
CA SER A 39 8.99 -11.19 13.93
C SER A 39 8.30 -10.01 13.25
N LEU A 40 7.37 -10.29 12.35
CA LEU A 40 6.55 -9.25 11.74
C LEU A 40 5.55 -8.69 12.77
N PRO A 41 5.29 -7.37 12.74
CA PRO A 41 4.30 -6.78 13.62
C PRO A 41 2.90 -7.34 13.30
N LEU A 42 2.14 -7.65 14.35
CA LEU A 42 0.79 -8.22 14.24
C LEU A 42 -0.25 -7.18 13.81
N SER A 43 0.06 -5.90 13.98
CA SER A 43 -0.78 -4.78 13.59
C SER A 43 0.07 -3.67 12.96
N ILE A 44 -0.54 -2.92 12.03
CA ILE A 44 0.04 -1.70 11.46
C ILE A 44 0.28 -0.65 12.56
N SER A 45 -0.52 -0.61 13.62
CA SER A 45 -0.28 0.29 14.76
C SER A 45 1.02 -0.02 15.50
N ASP A 46 1.54 -1.26 15.42
CA ASP A 46 2.83 -1.63 15.98
C ASP A 46 4.00 -1.35 15.01
N THR A 47 3.72 -0.77 13.83
CA THR A 47 4.73 -0.44 12.82
C THR A 47 5.18 1.02 12.91
N HIS A 48 6.29 1.31 12.25
CA HIS A 48 6.82 2.67 12.09
C HIS A 48 5.97 3.57 11.18
N TYR A 49 4.98 3.03 10.45
CA TYR A 49 4.22 3.80 9.45
C TYR A 49 3.43 4.97 10.05
N LEU A 50 3.04 4.87 11.33
CA LEU A 50 2.24 5.88 12.01
C LEU A 50 3.02 6.78 12.96
N HIS A 51 4.33 6.58 13.14
CA HIS A 51 5.14 7.31 14.14
C HIS A 51 5.17 8.83 13.93
N ASN A 52 5.03 9.29 12.68
CA ASN A 52 5.08 10.71 12.34
C ASN A 52 3.67 11.30 12.06
N VAL A 53 2.61 10.56 12.34
CA VAL A 53 1.23 11.02 12.19
C VAL A 53 0.81 11.68 13.50
N VAL A 54 0.37 12.94 13.43
CA VAL A 54 -0.16 13.68 14.57
C VAL A 54 -1.68 13.56 14.59
N GLY A 55 -2.25 13.27 15.76
CA GLY A 55 -3.69 13.10 15.94
C GLY A 55 -4.08 11.67 16.28
N ASP A 56 -5.31 11.29 15.96
CA ASP A 56 -5.79 9.92 16.13
C ASP A 56 -5.13 9.00 15.10
N THR A 57 -4.47 7.94 15.59
CA THR A 57 -3.77 6.94 14.77
C THR A 57 -4.54 5.62 14.70
N GLU A 58 -5.80 5.59 15.15
CA GLU A 58 -6.65 4.42 15.01
C GLU A 58 -6.94 4.14 13.52
N ILE A 59 -6.63 2.91 13.09
CA ILE A 59 -6.85 2.51 11.70
C ILE A 59 -8.27 1.97 11.58
N ARG A 60 -9.08 2.64 10.77
CA ARG A 60 -10.49 2.30 10.55
C ARG A 60 -10.73 2.03 9.07
N LYS A 61 -11.61 1.07 8.78
CA LYS A 61 -12.03 0.77 7.41
C LYS A 61 -13.02 1.85 6.97
N GLY A 62 -12.63 2.62 5.95
CA GLY A 62 -13.52 3.55 5.27
C GLY A 62 -14.53 2.80 4.39
N GLU A 63 -15.83 3.07 4.60
CA GLU A 63 -16.88 2.58 3.69
C GLU A 63 -16.77 3.30 2.34
N GLY A 64 -16.85 2.54 1.23
CA GLY A 64 -16.73 3.10 -0.13
C GLY A 64 -15.33 3.60 -0.53
N MET A 65 -14.32 3.51 0.34
CA MET A 65 -12.95 4.02 0.06
C MET A 65 -12.02 2.95 -0.52
N GLN A 66 -12.53 2.07 -1.39
CA GLN A 66 -11.75 0.96 -1.93
C GLN A 66 -10.95 1.43 -3.17
N LEU A 67 -9.62 1.25 -3.13
CA LEU A 67 -8.72 1.78 -4.18
C LEU A 67 -8.92 1.08 -5.53
N ASP A 68 -9.36 -0.17 -5.54
CA ASP A 68 -9.66 -0.93 -6.76
C ASP A 68 -10.80 -0.28 -7.56
N GLN A 69 -11.80 0.29 -6.91
CA GLN A 69 -12.88 1.05 -7.57
C GLN A 69 -12.33 2.29 -8.28
N LEU A 70 -11.40 3.00 -7.64
CA LEU A 70 -10.73 4.16 -8.25
C LEU A 70 -9.91 3.74 -9.46
N ILE A 71 -9.12 2.66 -9.36
CA ILE A 71 -8.25 2.19 -10.45
C ILE A 71 -9.07 1.65 -11.64
N GLN A 72 -10.11 0.86 -11.38
CA GLN A 72 -10.95 0.29 -12.44
C GLN A 72 -11.68 1.38 -13.26
N SER A 73 -12.06 2.49 -12.62
CA SER A 73 -12.66 3.62 -13.34
C SER A 73 -11.71 4.21 -14.41
N THR A 74 -10.39 4.18 -14.16
CA THR A 74 -9.38 4.69 -15.10
C THR A 74 -9.14 3.79 -16.31
N SER A 75 -9.36 2.47 -16.17
CA SER A 75 -9.12 1.52 -17.28
C SER A 75 -10.26 1.50 -18.29
N TYR A 76 -11.49 1.83 -17.88
CA TYR A 76 -12.66 1.89 -18.77
C TYR A 76 -12.94 3.29 -19.33
N SER A 77 -12.44 4.36 -18.70
CA SER A 77 -12.61 5.74 -19.20
C SER A 77 -11.45 6.17 -20.12
N ARG A 78 -11.30 5.55 -21.29
CA ARG A 78 -10.38 6.07 -22.32
C ARG A 78 -10.90 7.39 -22.93
N ASP A 79 -12.18 7.71 -22.78
CA ASP A 79 -12.84 8.83 -23.47
C ASP A 79 -13.28 10.02 -22.60
N VAL A 80 -13.14 9.95 -21.27
CA VAL A 80 -13.44 11.11 -20.41
C VAL A 80 -12.15 11.52 -19.74
N ASN A 81 -11.57 12.64 -20.19
CA ASN A 81 -10.57 13.40 -19.44
C ASN A 81 -11.20 13.82 -18.11
N THR A 82 -11.25 12.93 -17.11
CA THR A 82 -11.66 13.23 -15.73
C THR A 82 -10.53 13.96 -15.03
N ARG A 83 -10.10 15.09 -15.61
CA ARG A 83 -9.22 16.02 -14.93
C ARG A 83 -10.03 16.65 -13.81
N VAL A 84 -9.51 16.56 -12.59
CA VAL A 84 -10.00 17.35 -11.47
C VAL A 84 -9.98 18.80 -11.91
N GLN A 85 -11.17 19.42 -11.92
CA GLN A 85 -11.28 20.83 -12.28
C GLN A 85 -10.64 21.67 -11.17
N PRO A 86 -10.02 22.81 -11.53
CA PRO A 86 -9.53 23.75 -10.53
C PRO A 86 -10.66 24.12 -9.56
N PHE A 87 -10.37 24.08 -8.27
CA PHE A 87 -11.31 24.51 -7.25
C PHE A 87 -11.44 26.03 -7.25
N ASP A 88 -12.66 26.52 -7.04
CA ASP A 88 -12.86 27.92 -6.69
C ASP A 88 -12.50 28.14 -5.22
N LEU A 89 -11.35 28.77 -5.00
CA LEU A 89 -10.83 29.04 -3.66
C LEU A 89 -11.67 30.07 -2.89
N ALA A 90 -12.40 30.96 -3.56
CA ALA A 90 -13.28 31.91 -2.89
C ALA A 90 -14.49 31.19 -2.30
N THR A 91 -15.17 30.37 -3.12
CA THR A 91 -16.25 29.50 -2.67
C THR A 91 -15.80 28.53 -1.58
N LEU A 92 -14.62 27.93 -1.72
CA LEU A 92 -14.06 27.05 -0.68
C LEU A 92 -13.76 27.83 0.61
N GLY A 93 -13.18 29.02 0.50
CA GLY A 93 -12.91 29.89 1.65
C GLY A 93 -14.17 30.28 2.41
N GLU A 94 -15.25 30.61 1.71
CA GLU A 94 -16.56 30.91 2.30
C GLU A 94 -17.17 29.67 2.98
N ALA A 95 -17.13 28.50 2.32
CA ALA A 95 -17.64 27.25 2.87
C ALA A 95 -16.87 26.77 4.12
N PHE A 96 -15.59 27.10 4.21
CA PHE A 96 -14.70 26.74 5.32
C PHE A 96 -14.49 27.88 6.33
N GLN A 97 -15.31 28.94 6.30
CA GLN A 97 -15.43 29.90 7.43
C GLN A 97 -16.13 29.24 8.61
N LEU A 98 -15.41 28.30 9.24
CA LEU A 98 -15.83 27.66 10.48
C LEU A 98 -15.68 28.68 11.60
N ARG A 99 -16.79 29.01 12.26
CA ARG A 99 -16.72 29.62 13.60
C ARG A 99 -16.03 28.63 14.51
N GLU A 100 -15.26 29.12 15.49
CA GLU A 100 -14.62 28.31 16.52
C GLU A 100 -15.67 27.40 17.17
N SER A 101 -15.78 26.19 16.66
CA SER A 101 -16.62 25.13 17.19
C SER A 101 -15.70 24.22 17.97
N ALA A 102 -16.21 23.72 19.09
CA ALA A 102 -15.52 22.74 19.92
C ALA A 102 -15.00 21.57 19.06
N PRO A 103 -13.97 20.83 19.53
CA PRO A 103 -13.45 19.67 18.82
C PRO A 103 -14.60 18.79 18.29
N ILE A 104 -14.65 18.62 16.97
CA ILE A 104 -15.68 17.80 16.34
C ILE A 104 -15.32 16.34 16.63
N ASP A 105 -15.92 15.78 17.66
CA ASP A 105 -15.86 14.34 17.91
C ASP A 105 -16.98 13.67 17.09
N LEU A 106 -16.57 12.95 16.04
CA LEU A 106 -17.52 12.17 15.24
C LEU A 106 -18.14 11.08 16.12
N PRO A 107 -19.45 10.83 16.07
CA PRO A 107 -20.04 9.75 16.84
C PRO A 107 -19.46 8.39 16.40
N PRO A 108 -19.34 7.39 17.31
CA PRO A 108 -18.69 6.11 17.02
C PRO A 108 -19.25 5.37 15.80
N ALA A 109 -20.55 5.57 15.50
CA ALA A 109 -21.22 5.02 14.32
C ALA A 109 -20.70 5.59 13.00
N GLU A 110 -20.20 6.83 12.98
CA GLU A 110 -19.70 7.53 11.80
C GLU A 110 -18.19 7.36 11.60
N LYS A 111 -17.46 6.97 12.65
CA LYS A 111 -16.00 6.76 12.56
C LYS A 111 -15.60 5.54 11.70
N GLY A 112 -16.53 4.72 11.23
CA GLY A 112 -16.24 3.47 10.49
C GLY A 112 -15.80 2.32 11.40
N ILE A 113 -15.42 1.17 10.85
CA ILE A 113 -15.12 -0.05 11.64
C ILE A 113 -13.62 -0.11 11.95
N PRO A 114 -13.18 -0.22 13.22
CA PRO A 114 -11.77 -0.43 13.55
C PRO A 114 -11.22 -1.69 12.88
N THR A 115 -10.02 -1.58 12.29
CA THR A 115 -9.36 -2.72 11.61
C THR A 115 -8.75 -3.73 12.57
N ILE A 116 -8.68 -3.37 13.84
CA ILE A 116 -8.19 -4.16 14.97
C ILE A 116 -9.02 -3.79 16.19
N ALA A 117 -9.44 -4.78 16.98
CA ALA A 117 -9.93 -4.49 18.32
C ALA A 117 -8.78 -3.86 19.10
N GLY A 118 -8.98 -2.63 19.61
CA GLY A 118 -7.94 -1.90 20.33
C GLY A 118 -7.29 -2.81 21.36
N LYS A 119 -5.95 -2.88 21.36
CA LYS A 119 -5.23 -3.52 22.47
C LYS A 119 -5.70 -2.80 23.72
N SER A 120 -6.39 -3.51 24.61
CA SER A 120 -6.75 -2.95 25.91
C SER A 120 -5.47 -2.45 26.54
N LYS A 121 -5.39 -1.15 26.75
CA LYS A 121 -4.33 -0.54 27.53
C LYS A 121 -4.55 -1.06 28.95
N ILE A 122 -3.78 -2.08 29.33
CA ILE A 122 -3.66 -2.55 30.72
C ILE A 122 -2.90 -1.47 31.49
#